data_AF-A0A9Q0DRL7-F1
#
_entry.id   AF-A0A9Q0DRL7-F1
#
_cell.length_a   1.000
_cell.length_b   1.000
_cell.length_c   1.000
_cell.angle_alpha   90.00
_cell.angle_beta   90.00
_cell.angle_gamma   90.00
#
_symmetry.space_group_name_H-M   'P 1'
#
loop_
_entity.id
_entity.type
_entity.pdbx_description
1 polymer ?
#
loop_
_entity_poly.entity_id
_entity_poly.type
_entity_poly.pdbx_seq_one_letter_code
_entity_poly.pdbx_strand_id
1 'polypeptide(L)'
;MITVDHPFLKPTCADDIVRALNRGNHNRKTNATTMNLTSSRSHAVFQIYLKQKDKTASPNSYIWEAKMSLIDLAGLESNAVEDQAKVTKAKCQQESTTINRSLLTLWAVLNGLAGPKVRTIIPYRNSKLTLLLMDSLGGNCRMAMIANVSPSSHMYGFTHRTLKCADGAKQIKSSLKINLLQDVFTRVSESLTTIFIERAQIRTEQLDLELQLKKNKLRQRHSESANQQAQAFYAKQPAEKATCKHDRRIASLKTQQQHIYKKQTEARKSFQNNTACLLVVENQMKVRLLSTTRPRPQSPSFKMS
;
A
#
# COMPACT_ATOMS: atom_id res chain seq x y z
N MET A 1 5.33 -5.76 18.27
CA MET A 1 4.01 -5.22 18.69
C MET A 1 4.00 -3.72 18.37
N ILE A 2 2.95 -3.15 17.78
CA ILE A 2 2.83 -1.68 17.61
C ILE A 2 1.89 -1.18 18.69
N THR A 3 2.40 -0.38 19.62
CA THR A 3 1.58 0.27 20.64
C THR A 3 1.20 1.64 20.12
N VAL A 4 -0.08 1.89 19.91
CA VAL A 4 -0.60 3.21 19.51
C VAL A 4 -1.10 3.90 20.78
N ASP A 5 -0.35 4.87 21.27
CA ASP A 5 -0.83 5.78 22.31
C ASP A 5 -1.85 6.74 21.68
N HIS A 6 -2.96 7.01 22.37
CA HIS A 6 -4.17 7.75 21.95
C HIS A 6 -4.18 8.35 20.53
N PRO A 7 -5.19 8.01 19.69
CA PRO A 7 -5.11 8.15 18.24
C PRO A 7 -4.89 9.58 17.74
N PHE A 8 -5.28 10.60 18.51
CA PHE A 8 -4.95 11.99 18.21
C PHE A 8 -4.86 12.78 19.53
N LEU A 9 -3.89 13.66 19.68
CA LEU A 9 -3.86 14.72 20.71
C LEU A 9 -4.07 16.06 20.00
N LYS A 10 -4.83 16.98 20.63
CA LYS A 10 -5.01 18.35 20.13
C LYS A 10 -4.26 19.28 21.09
N PRO A 11 -2.93 19.44 20.93
CA PRO A 11 -2.14 20.31 21.78
C PRO A 11 -2.57 21.76 21.58
N THR A 12 -2.58 22.54 22.66
CA THR A 12 -2.89 23.98 22.64
C THR A 12 -1.63 24.84 22.68
N CYS A 13 -0.55 24.33 23.27
CA CYS A 13 0.76 24.95 23.32
C CYS A 13 1.87 23.96 22.95
N ALA A 14 3.09 24.47 22.76
CA ALA A 14 4.26 23.65 22.48
C ALA A 14 4.56 22.65 23.61
N ASP A 15 4.32 23.02 24.87
CA ASP A 15 4.56 22.15 26.02
C ASP A 15 3.68 20.89 26.01
N ASP A 16 2.47 20.96 25.45
CA ASP A 16 1.61 19.78 25.29
C ASP A 16 2.23 18.77 24.32
N ILE A 17 2.90 19.25 23.26
CA ILE A 17 3.61 18.41 22.30
C ILE A 17 4.81 17.75 22.98
N VAL A 18 5.60 18.52 23.73
CA VAL A 18 6.76 18.01 24.48
C VAL A 18 6.33 17.01 25.54
N ARG A 19 5.24 17.27 26.28
CA ARG A 19 4.66 16.33 27.25
C ARG A 19 4.20 15.03 26.59
N ALA A 20 3.55 15.11 25.43
CA ALA A 20 3.16 13.93 24.66
C ALA A 20 4.37 13.12 24.19
N LEU A 21 5.42 13.78 23.72
CA LEU A 21 6.69 13.14 23.33
C LEU A 21 7.34 12.43 24.52
N ASN A 22 7.43 13.09 25.68
CA ASN A 22 8.00 12.53 26.90
C ASN A 22 7.20 11.32 27.41
N ARG A 23 5.87 11.40 27.36
CA ARG A 23 4.99 10.27 27.69
C ARG A 23 5.22 9.08 26.76
N GLY A 24 5.26 9.32 25.43
CA GLY A 24 5.55 8.28 24.45
C GLY A 24 6.92 7.63 24.66
N ASN A 25 7.93 8.45 24.96
CA ASN A 25 9.26 7.97 25.33
C ASN A 25 9.24 7.15 26.62
N HIS A 26 8.53 7.58 27.66
CA HIS A 26 8.42 6.84 28.91
C HIS A 26 7.77 5.46 28.70
N ASN A 27 6.67 5.41 27.94
CA ASN A 27 5.98 4.16 27.61
C ASN A 27 6.82 3.21 26.73
N ARG A 28 7.73 3.77 25.91
CA ARG A 28 8.74 3.00 25.18
C ARG A 28 9.76 2.37 26.12
N LYS A 29 10.15 3.06 27.21
CA LYS A 29 11.14 2.58 28.19
C LYS A 29 10.61 1.41 29.05
N THR A 30 9.36 1.44 29.47
CA THR A 30 8.80 0.47 30.44
C THR A 30 8.58 -0.94 29.87
N ASN A 31 8.52 -1.10 28.55
CA ASN A 31 8.36 -2.41 27.89
C ASN A 31 9.70 -3.13 27.59
N ALA A 32 10.84 -2.58 28.01
CA ALA A 32 12.15 -3.18 27.77
C ALA A 32 12.54 -4.12 28.93
N THR A 33 12.68 -5.42 28.67
CA THR A 33 13.28 -6.36 29.63
C THR A 33 14.81 -6.24 29.66
N THR A 34 15.32 -6.37 30.88
CA THR A 34 16.69 -6.31 31.39
C THR A 34 17.73 -6.94 30.45
N MET A 35 18.46 -6.12 29.67
CA MET A 35 19.91 -6.29 29.42
C MET A 35 20.54 -5.28 28.45
N ASN A 36 19.79 -4.51 27.65
CA ASN A 36 20.39 -3.50 26.75
C ASN A 36 19.71 -2.14 26.87
N LEU A 37 20.53 -1.08 26.75
CA LEU A 37 20.12 0.33 26.79
C LEU A 37 18.95 0.60 25.83
N THR A 38 17.78 0.80 26.44
CA THR A 38 16.65 1.70 26.16
C THR A 38 16.28 2.11 24.71
N SER A 39 17.20 2.29 23.77
CA SER A 39 16.95 2.79 22.41
C SER A 39 17.06 1.74 21.30
N SER A 40 17.78 0.63 21.49
CA SER A 40 18.12 -0.28 20.38
C SER A 40 17.03 -1.26 19.95
N ARG A 41 15.95 -1.45 20.73
CA ARG A 41 14.99 -2.55 20.53
C ARG A 41 13.62 -2.16 19.97
N SER A 42 13.38 -0.90 19.63
CA SER A 42 12.11 -0.48 19.01
C SER A 42 12.25 0.78 18.15
N HIS A 43 11.49 0.83 17.06
CA HIS A 43 11.29 2.04 16.26
C HIS A 43 10.20 2.90 16.89
N ALA A 44 10.39 4.22 16.93
CA ALA A 44 9.37 5.17 17.33
C ALA A 44 9.02 6.09 16.17
N VAL A 45 7.72 6.34 15.97
CA VAL A 45 7.22 7.25 14.93
C VAL A 45 6.33 8.28 15.61
N PHE A 46 6.74 9.53 15.60
CA PHE A 46 6.00 10.67 16.15
C PHE A 46 5.58 11.59 15.01
N GLN A 47 4.28 11.79 14.83
CA GLN A 47 3.74 12.56 13.72
C GLN A 47 2.99 13.79 14.23
N ILE A 48 3.31 14.95 13.66
CA ILE A 48 2.62 16.20 13.90
C ILE A 48 1.89 16.60 12.62
N TYR A 49 0.59 16.82 12.75
CA TYR A 49 -0.27 17.32 11.68
C TYR A 49 -0.63 18.78 11.97
N LEU A 50 -0.13 19.68 11.13
CA LEU A 50 -0.41 21.11 11.22
C LEU A 50 -1.45 21.47 10.17
N LYS A 51 -2.57 22.04 10.61
CA LYS A 51 -3.61 22.59 9.74
C LYS A 51 -3.64 24.09 9.91
N GLN A 52 -3.42 24.82 8.83
CA GLN A 52 -3.48 26.28 8.81
C GLN A 52 -4.65 26.73 7.93
N LYS A 53 -5.48 27.61 8.48
CA LYS A 53 -6.61 28.23 7.78
C LYS A 53 -6.38 29.73 7.74
N ASP A 54 -6.58 30.34 6.58
CA ASP A 54 -6.56 31.79 6.46
C ASP A 54 -7.76 32.38 7.22
N LYS A 55 -7.52 33.42 8.03
CA LYS A 55 -8.57 34.11 8.80
C LYS A 55 -9.41 35.04 7.94
N THR A 56 -8.91 35.45 6.78
CA THR A 56 -9.51 36.50 5.94
C THR A 56 -10.33 35.97 4.76
N ALA A 57 -10.27 34.67 4.49
CA ALA A 57 -10.94 34.06 3.35
C ALA A 57 -12.35 33.56 3.70
N SER A 58 -13.23 33.61 2.69
CA SER A 58 -14.63 33.14 2.66
C SER A 58 -14.82 31.73 3.26
N PRO A 59 -16.06 31.26 3.54
CA PRO A 59 -16.32 29.91 4.07
C PRO A 59 -15.69 28.75 3.27
N ASN A 60 -15.24 29.01 2.03
CA ASN A 60 -14.50 28.08 1.16
C ASN A 60 -12.96 28.26 1.20
N SER A 61 -12.42 28.90 2.25
CA SER A 61 -11.00 29.21 2.39
C SER A 61 -10.10 27.97 2.26
N TYR A 62 -9.00 28.12 1.54
CA TYR A 62 -7.95 27.11 1.46
C TYR A 62 -7.40 26.73 2.85
N ILE A 63 -7.46 25.44 3.18
CA ILE A 63 -6.82 24.87 4.36
C ILE A 63 -5.54 24.18 3.91
N TRP A 64 -4.43 24.64 4.47
CA TRP A 64 -3.10 24.08 4.26
C TRP A 64 -2.86 22.98 5.29
N GLU A 65 -2.39 21.82 4.83
CA GLU A 65 -2.08 20.69 5.71
C GLU A 65 -0.61 20.31 5.57
N ALA A 66 0.14 20.39 6.66
CA ALA A 66 1.52 19.92 6.73
C ALA A 66 1.60 18.72 7.68
N LYS A 67 2.38 17.72 7.28
CA LYS A 67 2.71 16.55 8.10
C LYS A 67 4.20 16.55 8.36
N MET A 68 4.60 16.59 9.62
CA MET A 68 5.97 16.36 10.06
C MET A 68 6.05 15.00 10.73
N SER A 69 6.98 14.16 10.28
CA SER A 69 7.22 12.83 10.85
C SER A 69 8.63 12.80 11.45
N LEU A 70 8.72 12.63 12.76
CA LEU A 70 9.97 12.37 13.48
C LEU A 70 10.06 10.87 13.75
N ILE A 71 11.09 10.23 13.23
CA ILE A 71 11.23 8.78 13.25
C ILE A 71 12.55 8.45 13.92
N ASP A 72 12.47 7.75 15.05
CA ASP A 72 13.62 7.18 15.72
C ASP A 72 13.73 5.71 15.36
N LEU A 73 14.86 5.32 14.77
CA LEU A 73 15.08 3.97 14.30
C LEU A 73 15.87 3.18 15.34
N ALA A 74 15.47 1.93 15.54
CA ALA A 74 16.24 0.96 16.31
C ALA A 74 17.64 0.74 15.72
N GLY A 75 18.53 0.22 16.55
CA GLY A 75 19.89 -0.13 16.16
C GLY A 75 19.95 -1.16 15.04
N LEU A 76 21.01 -1.08 14.24
CA LEU A 76 21.29 -1.96 13.09
C LEU A 76 22.16 -3.16 13.44
N GLU A 77 22.58 -3.23 14.70
CA GLU A 77 23.46 -4.27 15.21
C GLU A 77 22.77 -5.64 15.16
N SER A 78 23.41 -6.56 14.45
CA SER A 78 23.13 -7.99 14.56
C SER A 78 23.68 -8.48 15.89
N ASN A 79 22.97 -9.41 16.54
CA ASN A 79 23.41 -10.19 17.71
C ASN A 79 24.71 -11.01 17.48
N ALA A 80 25.47 -10.76 16.42
CA ALA A 80 26.73 -11.45 16.11
C ALA A 80 27.89 -11.05 17.02
N VAL A 81 27.73 -9.99 17.83
CA VAL A 81 28.75 -9.56 18.82
C VAL A 81 28.50 -10.17 20.21
N GLU A 82 27.32 -10.77 20.47
CA GLU A 82 27.05 -11.48 21.73
C GLU A 82 27.31 -12.99 21.56
N ASP A 83 28.58 -13.36 21.39
CA ASP A 83 29.05 -14.62 21.95
C ASP A 83 29.16 -14.43 23.47
N GLN A 84 28.63 -15.39 24.23
CA GLN A 84 28.62 -15.47 25.71
C GLN A 84 27.44 -14.87 26.47
N ALA A 85 26.23 -15.43 26.28
CA ALA A 85 25.38 -15.79 27.42
C ALA A 85 24.31 -16.79 26.96
N LYS A 86 24.48 -18.06 27.35
CA LYS A 86 23.39 -19.06 27.30
C LYS A 86 22.26 -18.57 28.23
N VAL A 87 21.03 -18.97 27.93
CA VAL A 87 19.79 -18.75 28.69
C VAL A 87 19.03 -17.46 28.31
N THR A 88 18.33 -17.50 27.15
CA THR A 88 16.93 -17.06 26.89
C THR A 88 16.74 -16.82 25.36
N LYS A 89 16.92 -17.86 24.54
CA LYS A 89 17.15 -17.71 23.09
C LYS A 89 15.90 -17.59 22.19
N ALA A 90 14.69 -18.00 22.59
CA ALA A 90 13.58 -18.07 21.62
C ALA A 90 12.88 -16.71 21.34
N LYS A 91 12.49 -15.95 22.37
CA LYS A 91 11.77 -14.67 22.19
C LYS A 91 12.67 -13.53 21.75
N CYS A 92 13.87 -13.40 22.36
CA CYS A 92 14.85 -12.38 22.01
C CYS A 92 15.32 -12.50 20.55
N GLN A 93 15.47 -13.73 20.04
CA GLN A 93 15.92 -13.99 18.67
C GLN A 93 14.79 -13.72 17.64
N GLN A 94 13.51 -13.92 18.00
CA GLN A 94 12.37 -13.51 17.17
C GLN A 94 12.15 -11.98 17.12
N GLU A 95 12.45 -11.28 18.22
CA GLU A 95 12.37 -9.80 18.27
C GLU A 95 13.53 -9.15 17.50
N SER A 96 14.77 -9.61 17.70
CA SER A 96 15.95 -9.15 16.94
C SER A 96 15.83 -9.41 15.43
N THR A 97 15.21 -10.52 15.02
CA THR A 97 14.96 -10.79 13.59
C THR A 97 13.87 -9.87 13.01
N THR A 98 12.89 -9.45 13.81
CA THR A 98 11.82 -8.55 13.34
C THR A 98 12.30 -7.10 13.19
N ILE A 99 13.13 -6.59 14.10
CA ILE A 99 13.73 -5.25 14.04
C ILE A 99 14.67 -5.13 12.83
N ASN A 100 15.55 -6.11 12.66
CA ASN A 100 16.45 -6.15 11.51
C ASN A 100 15.66 -6.30 10.21
N ARG A 101 14.54 -7.03 10.19
CA ARG A 101 13.65 -7.09 9.02
C ARG A 101 13.09 -5.74 8.64
N SER A 102 12.63 -4.91 9.58
CA SER A 102 12.10 -3.58 9.26
C SER A 102 13.18 -2.65 8.66
N LEU A 103 14.41 -2.69 9.20
CA LEU A 103 15.52 -1.89 8.70
C LEU A 103 16.05 -2.37 7.35
N LEU A 104 16.22 -3.69 7.17
CA LEU A 104 16.59 -4.28 5.87
C LEU A 104 15.55 -3.97 4.79
N THR A 105 14.26 -4.03 5.13
CA THR A 105 13.18 -3.66 4.20
C THR A 105 13.24 -2.17 3.85
N LEU A 106 13.47 -1.31 4.84
CA LEU A 106 13.63 0.13 4.63
C LEU A 106 14.78 0.42 3.66
N TRP A 107 15.93 -0.24 3.84
CA TRP A 107 17.07 -0.11 2.95
C TRP A 107 16.79 -0.60 1.54
N ALA A 108 16.10 -1.73 1.39
CA ALA A 108 15.69 -2.24 0.08
C ALA A 108 14.77 -1.24 -0.64
N VAL A 109 13.87 -0.59 0.10
CA VAL A 109 13.00 0.48 -0.42
C VAL A 109 13.82 1.70 -0.85
N LEU A 110 14.74 2.19 -0.02
CA LEU A 110 15.60 3.33 -0.34
C LEU A 110 16.45 3.07 -1.60
N ASN A 111 17.10 1.91 -1.69
CA ASN A 111 17.90 1.54 -2.85
C ASN A 111 17.05 1.37 -4.11
N GLY A 112 15.85 0.80 -3.99
CA GLY A 112 14.91 0.69 -5.09
C GLY A 112 14.40 2.05 -5.61
N LEU A 113 14.34 3.06 -4.73
CA LEU A 113 13.96 4.43 -5.08
C LEU A 113 15.10 5.24 -5.69
N ALA A 114 16.34 4.98 -5.27
CA ALA A 114 17.53 5.66 -5.76
C ALA A 114 17.92 5.22 -7.18
N GLY A 115 17.65 3.97 -7.53
CA GLY A 115 17.98 3.39 -8.84
C GLY A 115 17.14 3.96 -10.01
N PRO A 116 17.54 3.65 -11.25
CA PRO A 116 16.74 3.99 -12.43
C PRO A 116 15.33 3.41 -12.30
N LYS A 117 14.32 4.12 -12.84
CA LYS A 117 12.90 3.72 -12.86
C LYS A 117 12.67 2.50 -13.79
N VAL A 118 13.33 1.39 -13.50
CA VAL A 118 13.00 0.08 -14.04
C VAL A 118 11.67 -0.33 -13.38
N ARG A 119 10.86 -1.14 -14.07
CA ARG A 119 9.54 -1.63 -13.59
C ARG A 119 9.67 -2.60 -12.40
N THR A 120 10.46 -2.27 -11.39
CA THR A 120 10.68 -3.05 -10.19
C THR A 120 9.68 -2.60 -9.13
N ILE A 121 8.91 -3.54 -8.61
CA ILE A 121 7.95 -3.27 -7.53
C ILE A 121 8.73 -3.01 -6.24
N ILE A 122 8.57 -1.81 -5.68
CA ILE A 122 9.23 -1.43 -4.44
C ILE A 122 8.50 -2.09 -3.25
N PRO A 123 9.21 -2.83 -2.37
CA PRO A 123 8.60 -3.70 -1.37
C PRO A 123 8.13 -2.97 -0.10
N TYR A 124 7.39 -1.86 -0.23
CA TYR A 124 6.86 -1.12 0.93
C TYR A 124 6.02 -1.98 1.87
N ARG A 125 5.37 -3.03 1.35
CA ARG A 125 4.47 -3.91 2.11
C ARG A 125 5.18 -4.92 3.02
N ASN A 126 6.50 -5.11 2.87
CA ASN A 126 7.23 -6.14 3.61
C ASN A 126 7.47 -5.77 5.09
N SER A 127 7.29 -4.49 5.45
CA SER A 127 7.35 -4.01 6.84
C SER A 127 6.24 -2.99 7.11
N LYS A 128 5.68 -3.03 8.33
CA LYS A 128 4.71 -2.03 8.80
C LYS A 128 5.34 -0.62 8.84
N LEU A 129 6.64 -0.53 9.12
CA LEU A 129 7.37 0.74 9.11
C LEU A 129 7.39 1.34 7.69
N THR A 130 7.79 0.56 6.68
CA THR A 130 7.85 1.04 5.30
C THR A 130 6.48 1.32 4.71
N LEU A 131 5.42 0.63 5.17
CA LEU A 131 4.04 0.97 4.87
C LEU A 131 3.64 2.34 5.43
N LEU A 132 3.97 2.61 6.70
CA LEU A 132 3.69 3.90 7.35
C LEU A 132 4.46 5.06 6.72
N LEU A 133 5.66 4.78 6.20
CA LEU A 133 6.55 5.76 5.57
C LEU A 133 6.42 5.82 4.05
N MET A 134 5.46 5.11 3.46
CA MET A 134 5.28 5.06 2.00
C MET A 134 4.99 6.45 1.41
N ASP A 135 4.29 7.31 2.15
CA ASP A 135 4.04 8.69 1.75
C ASP A 135 5.28 9.58 1.82
N SER A 136 6.22 9.23 2.70
CA SER A 136 7.42 9.99 3.02
C SER A 136 8.60 9.58 2.14
N LEU A 137 8.72 8.30 1.81
CA LEU A 137 9.81 7.70 1.03
C LEU A 137 9.47 7.71 -0.48
N GLY A 138 9.97 8.73 -1.20
CA GLY A 138 9.76 8.88 -2.65
C GLY A 138 8.43 9.52 -3.04
N GLY A 139 7.66 10.01 -2.07
CA GLY A 139 6.38 10.70 -2.26
C GLY A 139 6.48 12.23 -2.23
N ASN A 140 5.41 12.86 -1.73
CA ASN A 140 5.32 14.30 -1.53
C ASN A 140 5.82 14.67 -0.12
N CYS A 141 7.12 14.54 0.11
CA CYS A 141 7.74 14.82 1.41
C CYS A 141 9.16 15.34 1.23
N ARG A 142 9.57 16.29 2.09
CA ARG A 142 10.98 16.64 2.24
C ARG A 142 11.59 15.73 3.29
N MET A 143 12.50 14.87 2.88
CA MET A 143 13.15 13.90 3.76
C MET A 143 14.56 14.36 4.12
N ALA A 144 14.88 14.29 5.42
CA ALA A 144 16.24 14.36 5.92
C ALA A 144 16.54 13.07 6.68
N MET A 145 17.67 12.45 6.40
CA MET A 145 18.16 11.25 7.08
C MET A 145 19.43 11.61 7.84
N ILE A 146 19.48 11.25 9.12
CA ILE A 146 20.68 11.39 9.95
C ILE A 146 21.32 10.02 10.06
N ALA A 147 22.56 9.90 9.59
CA ALA A 147 23.32 8.66 9.64
C ALA A 147 24.28 8.68 10.83
N ASN A 148 23.89 8.03 11.92
CA ASN A 148 24.73 7.88 13.11
C ASN A 148 25.64 6.66 12.93
N VAL A 149 26.95 6.88 12.85
CA VAL A 149 27.96 5.83 12.66
C VAL A 149 28.97 5.83 13.79
N SER A 150 29.57 4.66 14.07
CA SER A 150 30.63 4.54 15.07
C SER A 150 32.00 4.74 14.41
N PRO A 151 32.93 5.47 15.07
CA PRO A 151 34.31 5.62 14.59
C PRO A 151 35.19 4.38 14.85
N SER A 152 34.68 3.35 15.55
CA SER A 152 35.45 2.15 15.88
C SER A 152 35.75 1.28 14.64
N SER A 153 36.99 0.81 14.53
CA SER A 153 37.43 -0.11 13.47
C SER A 153 36.63 -1.41 13.45
N HIS A 154 36.26 -1.93 14.62
CA HIS A 154 35.42 -3.13 14.77
C HIS A 154 34.03 -2.97 14.15
N MET A 155 33.56 -1.73 13.99
CA MET A 155 32.25 -1.40 13.45
C MET A 155 32.29 -1.01 11.95
N TYR A 156 33.46 -1.09 11.30
CA TYR A 156 33.68 -0.63 9.92
C TYR A 156 32.63 -1.18 8.94
N GLY A 157 32.30 -2.48 9.02
CA GLY A 157 31.32 -3.11 8.13
C GLY A 157 29.92 -2.49 8.22
N PHE A 158 29.48 -2.13 9.43
CA PHE A 158 28.18 -1.47 9.66
C PHE A 158 28.22 0.00 9.27
N THR A 159 29.31 0.71 9.58
CA THR A 159 29.53 2.10 9.16
C THR A 159 29.49 2.23 7.64
N HIS A 160 30.21 1.38 6.92
CA HIS A 160 30.24 1.38 5.45
C HIS A 160 28.86 1.10 4.84
N ARG A 161 28.08 0.14 5.38
CA ARG A 161 26.72 -0.14 4.91
C ARG A 161 25.78 1.05 5.12
N THR A 162 25.88 1.69 6.28
CA THR A 162 25.06 2.86 6.64
C THR A 162 25.36 4.05 5.73
N LEU A 163 26.64 4.33 5.46
CA LEU A 163 27.04 5.41 4.56
C LEU A 163 26.62 5.15 3.11
N LYS A 164 26.73 3.91 2.61
CA LYS A 164 26.19 3.55 1.29
C LYS A 164 24.68 3.76 1.19
N CYS A 165 23.95 3.42 2.25
CA CYS A 165 22.51 3.67 2.29
C CYS A 165 22.19 5.17 2.30
N ALA A 166 22.93 5.97 3.06
CA ALA A 166 22.76 7.42 3.10
C ALA A 166 23.04 8.06 1.74
N ASP A 167 24.07 7.59 1.02
CA ASP A 167 24.36 8.03 -0.35
C ASP A 167 23.24 7.68 -1.32
N GLY A 168 22.66 6.48 -1.24
CA GLY A 168 21.48 6.10 -2.00
C GLY A 168 20.26 6.99 -1.67
N ALA A 169 20.01 7.23 -0.39
CA ALA A 169 18.89 8.07 0.07
C ALA A 169 18.96 9.50 -0.49
N LYS A 170 20.17 10.06 -0.64
CA LYS A 170 20.40 11.37 -1.24
C LYS A 170 19.91 11.47 -2.69
N GLN A 171 19.91 10.35 -3.43
CA GLN A 171 19.55 10.32 -4.85
C GLN A 171 18.03 10.20 -5.08
N ILE A 172 17.23 10.02 -4.02
CA ILE A 172 15.79 9.84 -4.13
C ILE A 172 15.12 11.16 -4.56
N LYS A 173 14.52 11.14 -5.75
CA LYS A 173 13.78 12.29 -6.28
C LYS A 173 12.41 12.40 -5.62
N SER A 174 12.18 13.48 -4.88
CA SER A 174 10.88 13.77 -4.25
C SER A 174 10.06 14.73 -5.12
N SER A 175 8.77 14.46 -5.28
CA SER A 175 7.85 15.32 -6.05
C SER A 175 7.05 16.18 -5.08
N LEU A 176 7.57 17.37 -4.78
CA LEU A 176 6.99 18.27 -3.79
C LEU A 176 5.79 19.03 -4.36
N LYS A 177 4.65 18.95 -3.68
CA LYS A 177 3.42 19.68 -3.97
C LYS A 177 2.85 20.25 -2.68
N ILE A 178 2.30 21.44 -2.77
CA ILE A 178 1.58 22.05 -1.65
C ILE A 178 0.30 21.26 -1.38
N ASN A 179 0.07 20.88 -0.12
CA ASN A 179 -1.12 20.16 0.28
C ASN A 179 -2.24 21.14 0.66
N LEU A 180 -3.15 21.39 -0.28
CA LEU A 180 -4.40 22.12 -0.05
C LEU A 180 -5.53 21.09 0.12
N LEU A 181 -6.29 21.15 1.22
CA LEU A 181 -7.38 20.19 1.46
C LEU A 181 -8.43 20.18 0.34
N GLN A 182 -8.69 21.33 -0.28
CA GLN A 182 -9.60 21.43 -1.43
C GLN A 182 -9.08 20.63 -2.64
N ASP A 183 -7.79 20.78 -2.96
CA ASP A 183 -7.15 20.07 -4.09
C ASP A 183 -7.13 18.56 -3.85
N VAL A 184 -6.94 18.13 -2.59
CA VAL A 184 -7.01 16.74 -2.20
C VAL A 184 -8.41 16.15 -2.41
N PHE A 185 -9.47 16.86 -2.00
CA PHE A 185 -10.84 16.40 -2.19
C PHE A 185 -11.21 16.31 -3.68
N THR A 186 -10.85 17.32 -4.46
CA THR A 186 -11.08 17.34 -5.91
C THR A 186 -10.37 16.16 -6.60
N ARG A 187 -9.07 15.96 -6.36
CA ARG A 187 -8.31 14.85 -6.95
C ARG A 187 -8.87 13.48 -6.61
N VAL A 188 -9.30 13.30 -5.35
CA VAL A 188 -9.89 12.05 -4.89
C VAL A 188 -11.25 11.82 -5.55
N SER A 189 -12.07 12.87 -5.66
CA SER A 189 -13.35 12.82 -6.39
C SER A 189 -13.13 12.47 -7.86
N GLU A 190 -12.22 13.14 -8.56
CA GLU A 190 -11.87 12.85 -9.96
C GLU A 190 -11.38 11.40 -10.13
N SER A 191 -10.51 10.94 -9.24
CA SER A 191 -10.00 9.56 -9.26
C SER A 191 -11.12 8.55 -9.07
N LEU A 192 -12.06 8.81 -8.15
CA LEU A 192 -13.24 7.96 -7.98
C LEU A 192 -14.11 7.94 -9.23
N THR A 193 -14.40 9.09 -9.82
CA THR A 193 -15.21 9.20 -11.03
C THR A 193 -14.61 8.38 -12.16
N THR A 194 -13.29 8.49 -12.39
CA THR A 194 -12.58 7.70 -13.40
C THR A 194 -12.70 6.20 -13.12
N ILE A 195 -12.46 5.77 -11.88
CA ILE A 195 -12.58 4.35 -11.51
C ILE A 195 -14.00 3.82 -11.72
N PHE A 196 -15.03 4.60 -11.39
CA PHE A 196 -16.42 4.21 -11.60
C PHE A 196 -16.75 4.08 -13.10
N ILE A 197 -16.26 5.00 -13.94
CA ILE A 197 -16.42 4.93 -15.40
C ILE A 197 -15.73 3.67 -15.95
N GLU A 198 -14.47 3.42 -15.57
CA GLU A 198 -13.73 2.22 -15.99
C GLU A 198 -14.45 0.94 -15.56
N ARG A 199 -15.00 0.91 -14.33
CA ARG A 199 -15.78 -0.24 -13.85
C ARG A 199 -17.04 -0.48 -14.66
N ALA A 200 -17.74 0.58 -15.05
CA ALA A 200 -18.92 0.46 -15.88
C ALA A 200 -18.55 -0.12 -17.26
N GLN A 201 -17.45 0.35 -17.87
CA GLN A 201 -16.94 -0.15 -19.15
C GLN A 201 -16.57 -1.63 -19.07
N ILE A 202 -15.77 -2.03 -18.07
CA ILE A 202 -15.39 -3.44 -17.86
C ILE A 202 -16.64 -4.31 -17.67
N ARG A 203 -17.65 -3.81 -16.96
CA ARG A 203 -18.90 -4.56 -16.75
C ARG A 203 -19.67 -4.76 -18.05
N THR A 204 -19.75 -3.72 -18.90
CA THR A 204 -20.40 -3.83 -20.21
C THR A 204 -19.66 -4.80 -21.14
N GLU A 205 -18.33 -4.77 -21.18
CA GLU A 205 -17.52 -5.71 -21.97
C GLU A 205 -17.70 -7.16 -21.49
N GLN A 206 -17.76 -7.39 -20.17
CA GLN A 206 -18.03 -8.72 -19.63
C GLN A 206 -19.39 -9.26 -20.06
N LEU A 207 -20.42 -8.40 -20.05
CA LEU A 207 -21.76 -8.79 -20.46
C LEU A 207 -21.83 -9.13 -21.96
N ASP A 208 -21.15 -8.35 -22.81
CA ASP A 208 -21.08 -8.63 -24.25
C ASP A 208 -20.35 -9.96 -24.53
N LEU A 209 -19.23 -10.20 -23.85
CA LEU A 209 -18.49 -11.47 -23.98
C LEU A 209 -19.32 -12.68 -23.54
N GLU A 210 -20.09 -12.57 -22.45
CA GLU A 210 -21.01 -13.63 -22.02
C GLU A 210 -22.11 -13.89 -23.05
N LEU A 211 -22.64 -12.82 -23.65
CA LEU A 211 -23.67 -12.90 -24.68
C LEU A 211 -23.13 -13.55 -25.96
N GLN A 212 -21.92 -13.20 -26.39
CA GLN A 212 -21.23 -13.85 -27.51
C GLN A 212 -20.96 -15.34 -27.23
N LEU A 213 -20.53 -15.69 -26.01
CA LEU A 213 -20.33 -17.09 -25.62
C LEU A 213 -21.63 -17.90 -25.71
N LYS A 214 -22.74 -17.35 -25.20
CA LYS A 214 -24.06 -18.02 -25.27
C LYS A 214 -24.53 -18.16 -26.72
N LYS A 215 -24.38 -17.12 -27.54
CA LYS A 215 -24.70 -17.17 -28.98
C LYS A 215 -23.89 -18.23 -29.72
N ASN A 216 -22.58 -18.32 -29.47
CA ASN A 216 -21.72 -19.33 -30.08
C ASN A 216 -22.09 -20.76 -29.64
N LYS A 217 -22.38 -20.98 -28.34
CA LYS A 217 -22.86 -22.27 -27.84
C LYS A 217 -24.17 -22.70 -28.51
N LEU A 218 -25.12 -21.77 -28.68
CA LEU A 218 -26.37 -22.03 -29.40
C LEU A 218 -26.13 -22.40 -30.87
N ARG A 219 -25.30 -21.63 -31.58
CA ARG A 219 -24.93 -21.93 -32.98
C ARG A 219 -24.26 -23.31 -33.12
N GLN A 220 -23.41 -23.67 -32.17
CA GLN A 220 -22.76 -24.97 -32.15
C GLN A 220 -23.80 -26.11 -32.00
N ARG A 221 -24.72 -26.01 -31.03
CA ARG A 221 -25.80 -27.00 -30.86
C ARG A 221 -26.67 -27.15 -32.10
N HIS A 222 -27.08 -26.04 -32.72
CA HIS A 222 -27.87 -26.10 -33.96
C HIS A 222 -27.10 -26.78 -35.10
N SER A 223 -25.80 -26.52 -35.22
CA SER A 223 -24.96 -27.18 -36.22
C SER A 223 -24.77 -28.67 -35.94
N GLU A 224 -24.63 -29.06 -34.67
CA GLU A 224 -24.50 -30.46 -34.26
C GLU A 224 -25.80 -31.24 -34.52
N SER A 225 -26.97 -30.71 -34.15
CA SER A 225 -28.27 -31.34 -34.45
C SER A 225 -28.53 -31.47 -35.95
N ALA A 226 -28.24 -30.44 -36.75
CA ALA A 226 -28.40 -30.51 -38.20
C ALA A 226 -27.49 -31.57 -38.84
N ASN A 227 -26.26 -31.72 -38.33
CA ASN A 227 -25.31 -32.71 -38.82
C ASN A 227 -25.72 -34.14 -38.42
N GLN A 228 -26.23 -34.33 -37.19
CA GLN A 228 -26.78 -35.62 -36.74
C GLN A 228 -27.98 -36.05 -37.60
N GLN A 229 -28.90 -35.13 -37.93
CA GLN A 229 -30.01 -35.42 -38.84
C GLN A 229 -29.54 -35.76 -40.26
N ALA A 230 -28.54 -35.04 -40.79
CA ALA A 230 -27.97 -35.34 -42.11
C ALA A 230 -27.26 -36.70 -42.16
N GLN A 231 -26.54 -37.07 -41.09
CA GLN A 231 -25.88 -38.38 -40.97
C GLN A 231 -26.88 -39.54 -40.86
N ALA A 232 -28.02 -39.32 -40.20
CA ALA A 232 -29.11 -40.31 -40.15
C ALA A 232 -29.77 -40.55 -41.53
N PHE A 233 -29.68 -39.58 -42.45
CA PHE A 233 -30.34 -39.63 -43.77
C PHE A 233 -29.41 -40.09 -44.91
N TYR A 234 -28.09 -39.90 -44.82
CA TYR A 234 -27.13 -40.21 -45.90
C TYR A 234 -26.06 -41.24 -45.48
N ALA A 235 -26.11 -42.45 -46.04
CA ALA A 235 -25.10 -43.48 -45.81
C ALA A 235 -23.91 -43.41 -46.82
N LYS A 236 -22.73 -43.08 -46.28
CA LYS A 236 -21.37 -43.56 -46.65
C LYS A 236 -20.46 -42.86 -47.69
N GLN A 237 -20.84 -41.91 -48.54
CA GLN A 237 -19.84 -41.17 -49.37
C GLN A 237 -19.91 -39.63 -49.34
N PRO A 238 -21.08 -38.96 -49.43
CA PRO A 238 -21.17 -37.51 -49.23
C PRO A 238 -20.93 -37.09 -47.76
N ALA A 239 -21.11 -38.03 -46.84
CA ALA A 239 -21.01 -37.81 -45.40
C ALA A 239 -19.59 -37.49 -44.92
N GLU A 240 -18.53 -38.03 -45.53
CA GLU A 240 -17.14 -37.81 -45.09
C GLU A 240 -16.62 -36.39 -45.41
N LYS A 241 -17.00 -35.83 -46.56
CA LYS A 241 -16.69 -34.43 -46.88
C LYS A 241 -17.49 -33.47 -45.99
N ALA A 242 -18.71 -33.84 -45.63
CA ALA A 242 -19.55 -33.08 -44.70
C ALA A 242 -18.99 -33.13 -43.26
N THR A 243 -18.53 -34.29 -42.79
CA THR A 243 -17.91 -34.45 -41.46
C THR A 243 -16.61 -33.66 -41.36
N CYS A 244 -15.71 -33.72 -42.35
CA CYS A 244 -14.47 -32.95 -42.33
C CYS A 244 -14.71 -31.43 -42.30
N LYS A 245 -15.74 -30.94 -43.03
CA LYS A 245 -16.14 -29.52 -43.00
C LYS A 245 -16.74 -29.13 -41.65
N HIS A 246 -17.48 -30.03 -41.01
CA HIS A 246 -18.01 -29.86 -39.66
C HIS A 246 -16.89 -29.85 -38.61
N ASP A 247 -15.92 -30.78 -38.68
CA ASP A 247 -14.80 -30.88 -37.75
C ASP A 247 -13.91 -29.63 -37.80
N ARG A 248 -13.63 -29.10 -39.00
CA ARG A 248 -12.93 -27.81 -39.16
C ARG A 248 -13.72 -26.65 -38.53
N ARG A 249 -15.05 -26.66 -38.63
CA ARG A 249 -15.92 -25.64 -38.02
C ARG A 249 -15.93 -25.75 -36.48
N ILE A 250 -16.01 -26.97 -35.94
CA ILE A 250 -15.92 -27.24 -34.51
C ILE A 250 -14.56 -26.83 -33.95
N ALA A 251 -13.47 -27.15 -34.66
CA ALA A 251 -12.12 -26.75 -34.28
C ALA A 251 -11.99 -25.22 -34.22
N SER A 252 -12.46 -24.50 -35.24
CA SER A 252 -12.48 -23.03 -35.28
C SER A 252 -13.32 -22.42 -34.15
N LEU A 253 -14.51 -22.95 -33.88
CA LEU A 253 -15.36 -22.51 -32.77
C LEU A 253 -14.70 -22.76 -31.41
N LYS A 254 -14.03 -23.90 -31.22
CA LYS A 254 -13.25 -24.19 -30.00
C LYS A 254 -12.10 -23.20 -29.83
N THR A 255 -11.37 -22.84 -30.89
CA THR A 255 -10.29 -21.84 -30.79
C THR A 255 -10.85 -20.46 -30.42
N GLN A 256 -11.97 -20.06 -31.01
CA GLN A 256 -12.64 -18.81 -30.68
C GLN A 256 -13.14 -18.81 -29.23
N GLN A 257 -13.67 -19.94 -28.75
CA GLN A 257 -14.14 -20.09 -27.37
C GLN A 257 -12.99 -20.01 -26.36
N GLN A 258 -11.84 -20.62 -26.66
CA GLN A 258 -10.62 -20.50 -25.84
C GLN A 258 -10.12 -19.05 -25.80
N HIS A 259 -10.13 -18.35 -26.93
CA HIS A 259 -9.74 -16.94 -26.99
C HIS A 259 -10.67 -16.05 -26.14
N ILE A 260 -11.98 -16.30 -26.20
CA ILE A 260 -12.95 -15.57 -25.37
C ILE A 260 -12.72 -15.88 -23.88
N TYR A 261 -12.48 -17.14 -23.50
CA TYR A 261 -12.19 -17.50 -22.12
C TYR A 261 -10.93 -16.78 -21.60
N LYS A 262 -9.88 -16.71 -22.42
CA LYS A 262 -8.65 -15.96 -22.08
C LYS A 262 -8.95 -14.48 -21.83
N LYS A 263 -9.68 -13.82 -22.72
CA LYS A 263 -10.13 -12.42 -22.51
C LYS A 263 -10.96 -12.26 -21.24
N GLN A 264 -11.85 -13.20 -20.94
CA GLN A 264 -12.66 -13.16 -19.72
C GLN A 264 -11.80 -13.27 -18.45
N THR A 265 -10.74 -14.10 -18.48
CA THR A 265 -9.80 -14.19 -17.35
C THR A 265 -8.95 -12.94 -17.19
N GLU A 266 -8.54 -12.29 -18.29
CA GLU A 266 -7.79 -11.04 -18.27
C GLU A 266 -8.65 -9.89 -17.74
N ALA A 267 -9.90 -9.78 -18.20
CA ALA A 267 -10.87 -8.82 -17.68
C ALA A 267 -11.14 -9.04 -16.19
N ARG A 268 -11.23 -10.30 -15.73
CA ARG A 268 -11.41 -10.63 -14.31
C ARG A 268 -10.20 -10.20 -13.47
N LYS A 269 -8.97 -10.40 -13.95
CA LYS A 269 -7.74 -9.91 -13.28
C LYS A 269 -7.71 -8.38 -13.24
N SER A 270 -8.08 -7.71 -14.33
CA SER A 270 -8.18 -6.25 -14.39
C SER A 270 -9.19 -5.72 -13.35
N PHE A 271 -10.36 -6.35 -13.24
CA PHE A 271 -11.38 -6.01 -12.25
C PHE A 271 -10.90 -6.20 -10.81
N GLN A 272 -10.17 -7.29 -10.53
CA GLN A 272 -9.57 -7.53 -9.21
C GLN A 272 -8.52 -6.46 -8.85
N ASN A 273 -7.67 -6.08 -9.81
CA ASN A 273 -6.68 -5.02 -9.62
C ASN A 273 -7.35 -3.66 -9.36
N ASN A 274 -8.40 -3.33 -10.11
CA ASN A 274 -9.18 -2.12 -9.91
C ASN A 274 -9.88 -2.11 -8.54
N THR A 275 -10.43 -3.26 -8.11
CA THR A 275 -11.02 -3.43 -6.78
C THR A 275 -10.00 -3.23 -5.66
N ALA A 276 -8.78 -3.72 -5.83
CA ALA A 276 -7.70 -3.48 -4.88
C ALA A 276 -7.34 -1.99 -4.80
N CYS A 277 -7.36 -1.25 -5.92
CA CYS A 277 -7.14 0.21 -5.91
C CYS A 277 -8.25 0.95 -5.15
N LEU A 278 -9.52 0.55 -5.33
CA LEU A 278 -10.64 1.16 -4.60
C LEU A 278 -10.54 0.96 -3.08
N LEU A 279 -10.15 -0.24 -2.64
CA LEU A 279 -9.91 -0.48 -1.21
C LEU A 279 -8.80 0.40 -0.64
N VAL A 280 -7.78 0.74 -1.44
CA VAL A 280 -6.73 1.69 -1.04
C VAL A 280 -7.30 3.09 -0.88
N VAL A 281 -8.12 3.54 -1.83
CA VAL A 281 -8.76 4.87 -1.79
C VAL A 281 -9.75 4.97 -0.62
N GLU A 282 -10.61 3.97 -0.41
CA GLU A 282 -11.53 3.93 0.74
C GLU A 282 -10.79 4.00 2.08
N ASN A 283 -9.68 3.26 2.23
CA ASN A 283 -8.88 3.30 3.44
C ASN A 283 -8.25 4.67 3.67
N GLN A 284 -7.76 5.33 2.61
CA GLN A 284 -7.25 6.70 2.70
C GLN A 284 -8.35 7.70 3.11
N MET A 285 -9.57 7.54 2.62
CA MET A 285 -10.71 8.36 3.03
C MET A 285 -11.10 8.15 4.48
N LYS A 286 -11.19 6.89 4.94
CA LYS A 286 -11.53 6.55 6.33
C LYS A 286 -10.53 7.16 7.31
N VAL A 287 -9.24 7.08 7.01
CA VAL A 287 -8.19 7.70 7.84
C VAL A 287 -8.36 9.23 7.92
N ARG A 288 -8.78 9.89 6.83
CA ARG A 288 -9.03 11.34 6.82
C ARG A 288 -10.34 11.72 7.53
N LEU A 289 -11.41 10.95 7.39
CA LEU A 289 -12.69 11.19 8.08
C LEU A 289 -12.55 11.02 9.60
N LEU A 290 -11.79 10.01 10.06
CA LEU A 290 -11.52 9.81 11.49
C LEU A 290 -10.66 10.93 12.13
N SER A 291 -9.94 11.71 11.32
CA SER A 291 -9.17 12.87 11.82
C SER A 291 -9.98 14.17 11.86
N THR A 292 -11.18 14.20 11.27
CA THR A 292 -12.07 15.39 11.23
C THR A 292 -13.25 15.31 12.19
N THR A 293 -13.66 14.12 12.61
CA THR A 293 -14.73 13.93 13.60
C THR A 293 -14.18 13.87 15.04
N ARG A 294 -13.95 15.04 15.66
CA ARG A 294 -14.13 15.14 17.12
C ARG A 294 -15.34 16.03 17.42
N PRO A 295 -16.26 15.61 18.30
CA PRO A 295 -17.37 16.46 18.72
C PRO A 295 -16.83 17.68 19.48
N ARG A 296 -17.47 18.84 19.27
CA ARG A 296 -17.22 20.06 20.06
C ARG A 296 -17.56 19.76 21.53
N PRO A 297 -16.74 20.18 22.51
CA PRO A 297 -17.16 20.13 23.90
C PRO A 297 -18.34 21.09 24.09
N GLN A 298 -19.42 20.59 24.70
CA GLN A 298 -20.55 21.40 25.14
C GLN A 298 -20.04 22.39 26.21
N SER A 299 -20.39 23.67 26.04
CA SER A 299 -20.11 24.74 27.00
C SER A 299 -20.81 24.48 28.33
N PRO A 300 -20.17 24.70 29.49
CA PRO A 300 -20.82 24.52 30.79
C PRO A 300 -21.86 25.63 31.00
N SER A 301 -23.08 25.23 31.34
CA SER A 301 -24.12 26.13 31.81
C SER A 301 -23.75 26.68 33.19
N PHE A 302 -23.67 28.00 33.29
CA PHE A 302 -23.67 28.71 34.56
C PHE A 302 -24.98 28.40 35.29
N LYS A 303 -24.89 27.80 36.48
CA LYS A 303 -25.93 27.89 37.50
C LYS A 303 -25.39 28.74 38.63
N MET A 304 -25.94 29.94 38.76
CA MET A 304 -25.92 30.71 40.00
C MET A 304 -26.92 30.08 40.97
N SER A 305 -26.45 29.69 42.15
CA SER A 305 -27.14 29.69 43.45
C SER A 305 -26.11 29.37 44.51
#